data_AF-A0A3M1CY48-F1
#
_entry.id   AF-A0A3M1CY48-F1
#
_cell.length_a   1.000
_cell.length_b   1.000
_cell.length_c   1.000
_cell.angle_alpha   90.00
_cell.angle_beta   90.00
_cell.angle_gamma   90.00
#
_symmetry.space_group_name_H-M   'P 1'
#
loop_
_entity.id
_entity.type
_entity.pdbx_description
1 polymer ?
#
loop_
_entity_poly.entity_id
_entity_poly.type
_entity_poly.pdbx_seq_one_letter_code
_entity_poly.pdbx_strand_id
1 'polypeptide(L)' 'QEMLAITEAIEAELQALGKNEVPSGVIGEMVMSRLREADEIAYVRFASVYRKFKDKSEFLEEMKKLLE' A
#
# COMPACT_ATOMS: atom_id res chain seq x y z
N GLN A 1 -3.59 10.35 -13.08
CA GLN A 1 -2.25 10.02 -13.59
C GLN A 1 -1.28 9.65 -12.48
N GLU A 2 -1.40 10.24 -11.29
CA GLU A 2 -0.59 9.92 -10.10
C GLU A 2 -0.52 8.42 -9.72
N MET A 3 -1.65 7.71 -9.81
CA MET A 3 -1.68 6.26 -9.51
C MET A 3 -0.81 5.42 -10.48
N LEU A 4 -0.71 5.83 -11.75
CA LEU A 4 0.15 5.14 -12.72
C LEU A 4 1.63 5.36 -12.41
N ALA A 5 1.99 6.59 -12.02
CA ALA A 5 3.36 6.91 -11.62
C ALA A 5 3.81 6.10 -10.39
N ILE A 6 2.90 5.87 -9.43
CA ILE A 6 3.16 4.99 -8.28
C ILE A 6 3.48 3.57 -8.74
N THR A 7 2.68 3.01 -9.65
CA THR A 7 2.91 1.65 -10.15
C THR A 7 4.19 1.53 -10.97
N GLU A 8 4.50 2.53 -11.80
CA GLU A 8 5.74 2.56 -12.59
C GLU A 8 6.98 2.66 -11.69
N ALA A 9 6.92 3.47 -10.63
CA ALA A 9 8.01 3.57 -9.66
C ALA A 9 8.24 2.27 -8.89
N ILE A 10 7.16 1.60 -8.48
CA ILE A 10 7.24 0.28 -7.84
C ILE A 10 7.85 -0.74 -8.79
N GLU A 11 7.39 -0.78 -10.05
CA GLU A 11 7.90 -1.71 -11.06
C GLU A 11 9.39 -1.48 -11.30
N ALA A 12 9.83 -0.22 -11.46
CA ALA A 12 11.23 0.12 -11.66
C ALA A 12 12.10 -0.32 -10.47
N GLU A 13 11.65 -0.11 -9.23
CA GLU A 13 12.35 -0.61 -8.04
C GLU A 13 12.43 -2.13 -8.02
N LEU A 14 11.35 -2.84 -8.34
CA LEU A 14 11.33 -4.30 -8.39
C LEU A 14 12.27 -4.86 -9.45
N GLN A 15 12.31 -4.25 -10.64
CA GLN A 15 13.24 -4.62 -11.71
C GLN A 15 14.69 -4.40 -11.28
N ALA A 16 14.98 -3.29 -10.58
CA ALA A 16 16.31 -2.98 -10.07
C ALA A 16 16.83 -3.99 -9.02
N LEU A 17 15.94 -4.75 -8.36
CA LEU A 17 16.35 -5.82 -7.44
C LEU A 17 17.03 -7.00 -8.17
N GLY A 18 16.86 -7.14 -9.49
CA GLY A 18 17.48 -8.21 -10.29
C GLY A 18 17.03 -9.61 -9.90
N LYS A 19 15.85 -9.75 -9.28
CA LYS A 19 15.28 -11.03 -8.84
C LYS A 19 14.26 -11.54 -9.85
N ASN A 20 14.30 -12.84 -10.13
CA ASN A 20 13.31 -13.49 -10.99
C ASN A 20 11.95 -13.67 -10.31
N GLU A 21 11.93 -13.72 -8.98
CA GLU A 21 10.72 -13.88 -8.18
C GLU A 21 10.71 -12.89 -7.02
N VAL A 22 9.53 -12.33 -6.74
CA VAL A 22 9.32 -11.39 -5.65
C VAL A 22 8.08 -11.84 -4.85
N PRO A 23 8.17 -11.99 -3.52
CA PRO A 23 7.00 -12.27 -2.71
C PRO A 23 5.96 -11.16 -2.86
N SER A 24 4.70 -11.52 -3.07
CA SER A 24 3.61 -10.54 -3.25
C SER A 24 3.44 -9.58 -2.07
N GLY A 25 3.79 -10.03 -0.85
CA GLY A 25 3.81 -9.17 0.34
C GLY A 25 4.76 -7.97 0.21
N VAL A 26 5.91 -8.12 -0.44
CA VAL A 26 6.84 -7.01 -0.68
C VAL A 26 6.17 -5.93 -1.52
N ILE A 27 5.47 -6.33 -2.59
CA ILE A 27 4.74 -5.43 -3.47
C ILE A 27 3.61 -4.73 -2.68
N GLY A 28 2.88 -5.48 -1.85
CA GLY A 28 1.83 -4.93 -1.00
C GLY A 28 2.31 -3.86 -0.02
N GLU A 29 3.47 -4.07 0.63
CA GLU A 29 4.09 -3.05 1.49
C GLU A 29 4.52 -1.82 0.69
N MET A 30 5.13 -2.01 -0.49
CA MET A 30 5.56 -0.91 -1.36
C MET A 30 4.38 -0.04 -1.83
N VAL A 31 3.24 -0.68 -2.13
CA VAL A 31 1.99 0.01 -2.48
C VAL A 31 1.43 0.75 -1.26
N MET A 32 1.33 0.10 -0.09
CA MET A 32 0.83 0.74 1.13
C MET A 32 1.64 1.99 1.49
N SER A 33 2.97 1.93 1.42
CA SER A 33 3.83 3.06 1.77
C SER A 33 3.57 4.26 0.87
N ARG A 34 3.43 4.05 -0.45
CA ARG A 34 3.19 5.14 -1.42
C ARG A 34 1.78 5.69 -1.35
N LEU A 35 0.78 4.81 -1.17
CA LEU A 35 -0.61 5.25 -1.03
C LEU A 35 -0.81 6.09 0.23
N ARG A 36 -0.10 5.79 1.33
CA ARG A 36 -0.20 6.55 2.58
C ARG A 36 0.15 8.03 2.38
N GLU A 37 1.08 8.33 1.48
CA GLU A 37 1.53 9.69 1.20
C GLU A 37 0.71 10.35 0.09
N ALA A 38 0.24 9.57 -0.90
CA ALA A 38 -0.44 10.09 -2.08
C ALA A 38 -1.95 10.27 -1.89
N ASP A 39 -2.63 9.30 -1.28
CA ASP A 39 -4.10 9.29 -1.15
C ASP A 39 -4.54 8.43 0.04
N GLU A 40 -4.94 9.09 1.13
CA GLU A 40 -5.40 8.45 2.36
C GLU A 40 -6.63 7.54 2.14
N ILE A 41 -7.56 7.92 1.24
CA ILE A 41 -8.76 7.12 0.95
C ILE A 41 -8.35 5.84 0.22
N ALA A 42 -7.45 5.95 -0.77
CA ALA A 42 -6.91 4.80 -1.48
C ALA A 42 -6.10 3.89 -0.55
N TYR A 43 -5.28 4.45 0.35
CA TYR A 43 -4.55 3.71 1.37
C TYR A 43 -5.49 2.88 2.25
N VAL A 44 -6.53 3.51 2.81
CA VAL A 44 -7.50 2.82 3.69
C VAL A 44 -8.22 1.70 2.95
N ARG A 45 -8.65 1.93 1.70
CA ARG A 45 -9.28 0.91 0.85
C ARG A 45 -8.33 -0.27 0.60
N PHE A 46 -7.08 0.01 0.25
CA PHE A 46 -6.08 -1.03 0.01
C PHE A 46 -5.78 -1.82 1.29
N ALA A 47 -5.50 -1.13 2.40
CA ALA A 47 -5.20 -1.71 3.70
C ALA A 47 -6.34 -2.62 4.20
N SER A 48 -7.60 -2.25 3.94
CA SER A 48 -8.77 -3.05 4.34
C SER A 48 -8.78 -4.47 3.79
N VAL A 49 -8.25 -4.67 2.57
CA VAL A 49 -8.14 -5.99 1.95
C VAL A 49 -6.80 -6.62 2.29
N TYR A 50 -5.71 -5.84 2.17
CA TYR A 50 -4.36 -6.34 2.29
C TYR A 50 -4.01 -6.80 3.72
N ARG A 51 -4.37 -6.01 4.75
CA ARG A 51 -4.14 -6.39 6.16
C ARG A 51 -5.20 -7.31 6.73
N LYS A 52 -6.31 -7.53 6.02
CA LYS A 52 -7.47 -8.31 6.49
C LYS A 52 -7.84 -7.94 7.93
N PHE A 53 -8.20 -6.68 8.16
CA PHE A 53 -8.65 -6.24 9.48
C PHE A 53 -9.72 -7.19 10.01
N LYS A 54 -9.50 -7.73 11.19
CA LYS A 54 -10.36 -8.78 11.74
C LYS A 54 -11.69 -8.21 12.22
N ASP A 55 -11.72 -6.91 12.55
CA ASP A 55 -12.90 -6.23 13.03
C ASP A 55 -12.93 -4.73 12.63
N LYS A 56 -14.10 -4.10 12.82
CA LYS A 56 -14.33 -2.68 12.53
C LYS A 56 -13.52 -1.76 13.43
N SER A 57 -13.12 -2.23 14.61
CA SER A 57 -12.39 -1.41 15.59
C SER A 57 -10.95 -1.20 15.13
N GLU A 58 -10.29 -2.24 14.62
CA GLU A 58 -8.94 -2.19 14.04
C GLU A 58 -8.89 -1.24 12.83
N PHE A 59 -9.94 -1.26 12.01
CA PHE A 59 -10.11 -0.31 10.90
C PHE A 59 -10.26 1.14 11.37
N LEU A 60 -11.12 1.39 12.38
CA LEU A 60 -11.34 2.74 12.93
C LEU A 60 -10.09 3.29 13.63
N GLU A 61 -9.30 2.42 14.26
CA GLU A 61 -8.04 2.80 14.90
C GLU A 61 -6.97 3.19 13.87
N GLU A 62 -6.85 2.46 12.76
CA GLU A 62 -5.98 2.87 11.65
C GLU A 62 -6.48 4.16 10.98
N MET A 63 -7.79 4.37 10.84
CA MET A 63 -8.33 5.64 10.36
C MET A 63 -8.00 6.81 11.30
N LYS A 64 -8.06 6.61 12.62
CA LYS A 64 -7.68 7.66 13.59
C LYS A 64 -6.21 8.06 13.43
N LYS A 65 -5.30 7.10 13.25
CA LYS A 65 -3.86 7.36 13.03
C LYS A 65 -3.54 8.14 11.76
N LEU A 66 -4.47 8.22 10.81
CA LEU A 66 -4.32 9.01 9.58
C LEU A 66 -4.90 10.43 9.72
N LEU A 67 -5.87 10.63 10.61
CA LEU A 67 -6.54 11.91 10.83
C LEU A 67 -5.90 12.77 11.94
N GLU A 68 -4.89 12.23 12.65
CA GLU A 68 -4.04 12.92 13.63
C GLU A 68 -2.72 13.37 12.99
#